data_AF-A0A958Y406-F1
#
_entry.id   AF-A0A958Y406-F1
#
_cell.length_a   1.000
_cell.length_b   1.000
_cell.length_c   1.000
_cell.angle_alpha   90.00
_cell.angle_beta   90.00
_cell.angle_gamma   90.00
#
_symmetry.space_group_name_H-M   'P 1'
#
loop_
_entity.id
_entity.type
_entity.pdbx_description
1 polymer ?
#
loop_
_entity_poly.entity_id
_entity_poly.type
_entity_poly.pdbx_seq_one_letter_code
_entity_poly.pdbx_strand_id
1 'polypeptide(L)'
;MKLKATLFFLLVALQCNAQSSDFNSISFKKADSIALSYKNERLTNLPELSYKLTSHLTTDAERFRAIYRWVCGNISNDYRLYFKNHRKRQRFQNDSLKLKAWNDEFKKVLFKKLLKKNTTICTGYAYLVKELCNLAHLDCEIVQGYGRT
;
A
#
# COMPACT_ATOMS: atom_id res chain seq x y z
N MET A 1 20.28 45.02 -14.58
CA MET A 1 20.86 43.95 -13.74
C MET A 1 19.82 43.00 -13.16
N LYS A 2 18.71 43.50 -12.57
CA LYS A 2 17.68 42.65 -11.94
C LYS A 2 17.08 41.58 -12.89
N LEU A 3 16.66 41.95 -14.10
CA LEU A 3 16.06 41.00 -15.06
C LEU A 3 17.01 39.85 -15.46
N LYS A 4 18.31 40.12 -15.64
CA LYS A 4 19.31 39.09 -15.98
C LYS A 4 19.55 38.13 -14.82
N ALA A 5 19.60 38.65 -13.59
CA ALA A 5 19.69 37.83 -12.38
C ALA A 5 18.44 36.97 -12.17
N THR A 6 17.25 37.51 -12.43
CA THR A 6 15.99 36.76 -12.40
C THR A 6 15.95 35.66 -13.47
N LEU A 7 16.39 35.95 -14.70
CA LEU A 7 16.45 34.97 -15.79
C LEU A 7 17.42 33.83 -15.47
N PHE A 8 18.56 34.17 -14.86
CA PHE A 8 19.56 33.19 -14.41
C PHE A 8 19.02 32.29 -13.28
N PHE A 9 18.33 32.87 -12.29
CA PHE A 9 17.66 32.08 -11.25
C PHE A 9 16.58 31.14 -11.81
N LEU A 10 15.83 31.59 -12.82
CA LEU A 10 14.81 30.78 -13.47
C LEU A 10 15.43 29.60 -14.24
N LEU A 11 16.55 29.83 -14.93
CA LEU A 11 17.31 28.79 -15.64
C LEU A 11 17.87 27.73 -14.69
N VAL A 12 18.38 28.13 -13.52
CA VAL A 12 18.88 27.19 -12.50
C VAL A 12 17.75 26.38 -11.87
N ALA A 13 16.59 27.00 -11.60
CA ALA A 13 15.43 26.31 -11.04
C ALA A 13 14.84 25.24 -12.00
N LEU A 14 14.98 25.44 -13.32
CA LEU A 14 14.52 24.48 -14.34
C LEU A 14 15.44 23.27 -14.51
N GLN A 15 16.64 23.27 -13.91
CA GLN A 15 17.58 22.14 -13.95
C GLN A 15 17.52 21.24 -12.71
N CYS A 16 16.57 21.49 -11.79
CA CYS A 16 16.35 20.64 -10.62
C CYS A 16 15.72 19.29 -11.04
N ASN A 17 16.55 18.29 -11.35
CA ASN A 17 16.13 16.89 -11.48
C ASN A 17 15.83 16.33 -10.09
N ALA A 18 14.57 16.41 -9.65
CA ALA A 18 14.18 16.14 -8.27
C ALA A 18 13.65 14.72 -8.00
N GLN A 19 13.84 13.74 -8.89
CA GLN A 19 13.42 12.36 -8.61
C GLN A 19 14.49 11.37 -9.08
N SER A 20 14.99 10.58 -8.13
CA SER A 20 15.66 9.32 -8.47
C SER A 20 14.62 8.44 -9.17
N SER A 21 14.77 8.24 -10.48
CA SER A 21 13.93 7.30 -11.19
C SER A 21 14.52 5.91 -11.04
N ASP A 22 14.03 5.18 -10.06
CA ASP A 22 14.28 3.75 -9.96
C ASP A 22 13.57 3.02 -11.12
N PHE A 23 14.16 1.93 -11.61
CA PHE A 23 13.61 1.07 -12.66
C PHE A 23 13.48 1.71 -14.07
N ASN A 24 14.43 2.56 -14.48
CA ASN A 24 14.44 3.20 -15.81
C ASN A 24 14.34 2.24 -17.00
N SER A 25 14.76 0.99 -16.84
CA SER A 25 14.69 -0.04 -17.88
C SER A 25 13.39 -0.85 -17.89
N ILE A 26 12.48 -0.63 -16.93
CA ILE A 26 11.28 -1.44 -16.74
C ILE A 26 10.04 -0.65 -17.13
N SER A 27 9.21 -1.24 -18.01
CA SER A 27 7.91 -0.68 -18.38
C SER A 27 6.80 -1.29 -17.54
N PHE A 28 6.18 -0.49 -16.67
CA PHE A 28 5.06 -0.95 -15.84
C PHE A 28 3.71 -1.05 -16.57
N LYS A 29 3.64 -0.78 -17.88
CA LYS A 29 2.38 -0.81 -18.64
C LYS A 29 1.68 -2.17 -18.54
N LYS A 30 2.44 -3.27 -18.63
CA LYS A 30 1.90 -4.64 -18.54
C LYS A 30 1.36 -4.92 -17.14
N ALA A 31 2.14 -4.62 -16.10
CA ALA A 31 1.73 -4.78 -14.71
C ALA A 31 0.46 -3.97 -14.37
N ASP A 32 0.42 -2.70 -14.79
CA ASP A 32 -0.74 -1.83 -14.58
C ASP A 32 -1.98 -2.35 -15.34
N SER A 33 -1.81 -2.86 -16.56
CA SER A 33 -2.90 -3.46 -17.33
C SER A 33 -3.45 -4.74 -16.71
N ILE A 34 -2.57 -5.61 -16.18
CA ILE A 34 -2.98 -6.84 -15.47
C ILE A 34 -3.76 -6.49 -14.19
N ALA A 35 -3.25 -5.53 -13.40
CA ALA A 35 -3.97 -5.09 -12.21
C ALA A 35 -5.38 -4.56 -12.55
N LEU A 36 -5.50 -3.84 -13.67
CA LEU A 36 -6.78 -3.31 -14.14
C LEU A 36 -7.73 -4.41 -14.65
N SER A 37 -7.24 -5.45 -15.33
CA SER A 37 -8.08 -6.53 -15.85
C SER A 37 -8.74 -7.34 -14.74
N TYR A 38 -8.12 -7.41 -13.56
CA TYR A 38 -8.65 -8.09 -12.38
C TYR A 38 -9.33 -7.13 -11.39
N LYS A 39 -9.72 -5.92 -11.82
CA LYS A 39 -10.53 -5.02 -10.99
C LYS A 39 -11.83 -5.74 -10.59
N ASN A 40 -12.15 -5.75 -9.30
CA ASN A 40 -13.25 -6.46 -8.63
C ASN A 40 -13.03 -7.94 -8.29
N GLU A 41 -11.85 -8.51 -8.51
CA GLU A 41 -11.55 -9.84 -7.98
C GLU A 41 -11.75 -9.89 -6.46
N ARG A 42 -12.23 -11.03 -5.96
CA ARG A 42 -12.58 -11.17 -4.53
C ARG A 42 -11.39 -11.71 -3.76
N LEU A 43 -11.30 -11.33 -2.49
CA LEU A 43 -10.29 -11.87 -1.55
C LEU A 43 -10.62 -13.29 -1.05
N THR A 44 -11.42 -14.06 -1.80
CA THR A 44 -11.82 -15.44 -1.43
C THR A 44 -10.71 -16.46 -1.67
N ASN A 45 -9.80 -16.19 -2.61
CA ASN A 45 -8.68 -17.06 -2.96
C ASN A 45 -7.42 -16.22 -3.25
N LEU A 46 -6.63 -15.93 -2.21
CA LEU A 46 -5.41 -15.12 -2.36
C LEU A 46 -4.33 -15.79 -3.22
N PRO A 47 -4.06 -17.10 -3.14
CA PRO A 47 -3.11 -17.76 -4.04
C PRO A 47 -3.45 -17.57 -5.51
N GLU A 48 -4.72 -17.77 -5.89
CA GLU A 48 -5.17 -17.58 -7.27
C GLU A 48 -5.07 -16.12 -7.71
N LEU A 49 -5.46 -15.17 -6.86
CA LEU A 49 -5.31 -13.75 -7.14
C LEU A 49 -3.84 -13.36 -7.34
N SER A 50 -2.95 -13.82 -6.46
CA SER A 50 -1.51 -13.55 -6.56
C SER A 50 -0.94 -14.12 -7.87
N TYR A 51 -1.30 -15.36 -8.22
CA TYR A 51 -0.91 -15.98 -9.48
C TYR A 51 -1.40 -15.17 -10.69
N LYS A 52 -2.70 -14.81 -10.74
CA LYS A 52 -3.29 -13.99 -11.81
C LYS A 52 -2.57 -12.65 -11.99
N LEU A 53 -2.17 -12.02 -10.89
CA LEU A 53 -1.49 -10.71 -10.92
C LEU A 53 -0.03 -10.78 -11.37
N THR A 54 0.64 -11.92 -11.20
CA THR A 54 2.12 -11.98 -11.27
C THR A 54 2.70 -12.96 -12.27
N SER A 55 1.98 -14.02 -12.67
CA SER A 55 2.52 -15.14 -13.47
C SER A 55 3.04 -14.75 -14.86
N HIS A 56 2.53 -13.64 -15.42
CA HIS A 56 2.92 -13.14 -16.74
C HIS A 56 3.94 -11.99 -16.68
N LEU A 57 4.50 -11.68 -15.52
CA LEU A 57 5.46 -10.60 -15.30
C LEU A 57 6.84 -11.18 -15.03
N THR A 58 7.88 -10.49 -15.51
CA THR A 58 9.25 -11.03 -15.52
C THR A 58 10.03 -10.60 -14.30
N THR A 59 9.91 -9.34 -13.89
CA THR A 59 10.70 -8.78 -12.78
C THR A 59 9.89 -8.67 -11.49
N ASP A 60 10.58 -8.71 -10.35
CA ASP A 60 9.99 -8.50 -9.02
C ASP A 60 9.30 -7.13 -8.91
N ALA A 61 9.91 -6.11 -9.53
CA ALA A 61 9.35 -4.77 -9.59
C ALA A 61 7.99 -4.75 -10.31
N GLU A 62 7.86 -5.44 -11.44
CA GLU A 62 6.59 -5.56 -12.15
C GLU A 62 5.57 -6.36 -11.33
N ARG A 63 5.97 -7.50 -10.77
CA ARG A 63 5.10 -8.35 -9.94
C ARG A 63 4.55 -7.57 -8.74
N PHE A 64 5.42 -6.87 -8.02
CA PHE A 64 5.03 -6.00 -6.93
C PHE A 64 4.13 -4.85 -7.40
N ARG A 65 4.45 -4.22 -8.54
CA ARG A 65 3.64 -3.14 -9.12
C ARG A 65 2.21 -3.58 -9.41
N ALA A 66 2.01 -4.78 -9.96
CA ALA A 66 0.68 -5.33 -10.22
C ALA A 66 -0.11 -5.55 -8.92
N ILE A 67 0.53 -6.16 -7.90
CA ILE A 67 -0.06 -6.33 -6.56
C ILE A 67 -0.46 -4.98 -5.95
N TYR A 68 0.49 -4.03 -5.90
CA TYR A 68 0.28 -2.69 -5.37
C TYR A 68 -0.88 -1.97 -6.06
N ARG A 69 -0.88 -1.95 -7.40
CA ARG A 69 -1.93 -1.30 -8.18
C ARG A 69 -3.29 -1.93 -7.94
N TRP A 70 -3.34 -3.25 -7.90
CA TRP A 70 -4.57 -3.96 -7.63
C TRP A 70 -5.11 -3.62 -6.24
N VAL A 71 -4.27 -3.67 -5.20
CA VAL A 71 -4.68 -3.33 -3.83
C VAL A 71 -5.21 -1.90 -3.73
N CYS A 72 -4.51 -0.92 -4.30
CA CYS A 72 -4.94 0.48 -4.30
C CYS A 72 -6.24 0.71 -5.07
N GLY A 73 -6.47 -0.04 -6.15
CA GLY A 73 -7.67 0.09 -6.98
C GLY A 73 -8.89 -0.64 -6.42
N ASN A 74 -8.70 -1.64 -5.56
CA ASN A 74 -9.77 -2.55 -5.14
C ASN A 74 -10.11 -2.46 -3.65
N ILE A 75 -9.21 -1.92 -2.82
CA ILE A 75 -9.38 -1.85 -1.37
C ILE A 75 -9.48 -0.40 -0.91
N SER A 76 -10.60 -0.04 -0.29
CA SER A 76 -10.89 1.32 0.18
C SER A 76 -10.44 1.56 1.62
N ASN A 77 -9.98 2.78 1.92
CA ASN A 77 -9.59 3.15 3.27
C ASN A 77 -10.83 3.39 4.17
N ASP A 78 -10.84 2.80 5.36
CA ASP A 78 -11.89 2.98 6.37
C ASP A 78 -11.43 3.95 7.47
N TYR A 79 -11.52 5.25 7.17
CA TYR A 79 -11.12 6.31 8.09
C TYR A 79 -11.86 6.26 9.43
N ARG A 80 -13.14 5.83 9.44
CA ARG A 80 -13.92 5.69 10.68
C ARG A 80 -13.35 4.58 11.56
N LEU A 81 -12.97 3.46 10.96
CA LEU A 81 -12.32 2.34 11.66
C LEU A 81 -10.95 2.76 12.21
N TYR A 82 -10.16 3.50 11.41
CA TYR A 82 -8.89 4.08 11.84
C TYR A 82 -9.08 4.96 13.09
N PHE A 83 -10.00 5.93 13.03
CA PHE A 83 -10.22 6.85 14.13
C PHE A 83 -10.73 6.15 15.39
N LYS A 84 -11.59 5.13 15.25
CA LYS A 84 -12.03 4.28 16.37
C LYS A 84 -10.83 3.57 17.02
N ASN A 85 -9.95 2.97 16.21
CA ASN A 85 -8.76 2.28 16.69
C ASN A 85 -7.80 3.24 17.40
N HIS A 86 -7.49 4.36 16.76
CA HIS A 86 -6.59 5.37 17.29
C HIS A 86 -7.04 5.84 18.68
N ARG A 87 -8.32 6.23 18.84
CA ARG A 87 -8.86 6.65 20.13
C ARG A 87 -8.79 5.57 21.21
N LYS A 88 -9.08 4.31 20.86
CA LYS A 88 -9.06 3.19 21.82
C LYS A 88 -7.63 2.84 22.24
N ARG A 89 -6.68 2.82 21.30
CA ARG A 89 -5.26 2.61 21.61
C ARG A 89 -4.69 3.72 22.50
N GLN A 90 -5.03 4.99 22.22
CA GLN A 90 -4.69 6.13 23.08
C GLN A 90 -5.28 5.95 24.49
N ARG A 91 -6.56 5.60 24.60
CA ARG A 91 -7.23 5.38 25.90
C ARG A 91 -6.58 4.26 26.72
N PHE A 92 -6.12 3.19 26.08
CA PHE A 92 -5.53 2.02 26.74
C PHE A 92 -4.00 2.03 26.77
N GLN A 93 -3.35 3.14 26.40
CA GLN A 93 -1.88 3.20 26.27
C GLN A 93 -1.13 2.81 27.56
N ASN A 94 -1.73 3.08 28.73
CA ASN A 94 -1.17 2.77 30.04
C ASN A 94 -1.71 1.47 30.66
N ASP A 95 -2.53 0.70 29.94
CA ASP A 95 -3.14 -0.55 30.41
C ASP A 95 -2.90 -1.65 29.36
N SER A 96 -1.80 -2.39 29.54
CA SER A 96 -1.34 -3.39 28.58
C SER A 96 -2.34 -4.52 28.35
N LEU A 97 -3.08 -4.92 29.40
CA LEU A 97 -4.11 -5.97 29.31
C LEU A 97 -5.31 -5.49 28.49
N LYS A 98 -5.82 -4.28 28.75
CA LYS A 98 -6.91 -3.72 27.94
C LYS A 98 -6.48 -3.43 26.51
N LEU A 99 -5.25 -2.96 26.31
CA LEU A 99 -4.71 -2.71 24.98
C LEU A 99 -4.60 -4.01 24.16
N LYS A 100 -4.10 -5.08 24.77
CA LYS A 100 -4.03 -6.40 24.13
C LYS A 100 -5.42 -6.92 23.77
N ALA A 101 -6.36 -6.90 24.72
CA ALA A 101 -7.73 -7.35 24.48
C ALA A 101 -8.40 -6.56 23.33
N TRP A 102 -8.21 -5.24 23.30
CA TRP A 102 -8.68 -4.38 22.21
C TRP A 102 -8.05 -4.75 20.87
N ASN A 103 -6.73 -4.95 20.81
CA ASN A 103 -6.03 -5.29 19.57
C ASN A 103 -6.52 -6.65 19.01
N ASP A 104 -6.73 -7.64 19.89
CA ASP A 104 -7.21 -8.98 19.51
C ASP A 104 -8.64 -8.93 18.93
N GLU A 105 -9.54 -8.15 19.55
CA GLU A 105 -10.89 -7.91 19.05
C GLU A 105 -10.87 -7.12 17.73
N PHE A 106 -10.12 -6.03 17.70
CA PHE A 106 -10.02 -5.13 16.57
C PHE A 106 -9.47 -5.84 15.32
N LYS A 107 -8.49 -6.73 15.48
CA LYS A 107 -7.94 -7.54 14.39
C LYS A 107 -9.03 -8.36 13.69
N LYS A 108 -9.92 -9.00 14.45
CA LYS A 108 -11.05 -9.77 13.90
C LYS A 108 -12.01 -8.88 13.11
N VAL A 109 -12.34 -7.70 13.64
CA VAL A 109 -13.22 -6.73 12.96
C VAL A 109 -12.57 -6.21 11.67
N LEU A 110 -11.27 -5.89 11.73
CA LEU A 110 -10.49 -5.39 10.60
C LEU A 110 -10.50 -6.39 9.44
N PHE A 111 -10.11 -7.65 9.69
CA PHE A 111 -10.05 -8.66 8.64
C PHE A 111 -11.44 -9.07 8.13
N LYS A 112 -12.47 -9.09 8.98
CA LYS A 112 -13.84 -9.30 8.54
C LYS A 112 -14.31 -8.21 7.57
N LYS A 113 -13.96 -6.95 7.85
CA LYS A 113 -14.26 -5.83 6.94
C LYS A 113 -13.47 -5.92 5.64
N LEU A 114 -12.18 -6.23 5.71
CA LEU A 114 -11.35 -6.42 4.53
C LEU A 114 -11.94 -7.48 3.59
N LEU A 115 -12.24 -8.67 4.10
CA LEU A 115 -12.76 -9.77 3.29
C LEU A 115 -14.19 -9.54 2.75
N LYS A 116 -15.06 -8.88 3.53
CA LYS A 116 -16.48 -8.75 3.17
C LYS A 116 -16.83 -7.46 2.44
N LYS A 117 -16.05 -6.39 2.66
CA LYS A 117 -16.36 -5.03 2.18
C LYS A 117 -15.23 -4.41 1.37
N ASN A 118 -14.11 -5.10 1.22
CA ASN A 118 -12.90 -4.56 0.60
C ASN A 118 -12.50 -3.21 1.22
N THR A 119 -12.64 -3.08 2.55
CA THR A 119 -12.22 -1.87 3.27
C THR A 119 -11.29 -2.18 4.44
N THR A 120 -10.30 -1.32 4.66
CA THR A 120 -9.29 -1.55 5.70
C THR A 120 -8.57 -0.26 6.14
N ILE A 121 -7.57 -0.39 7.01
CA ILE A 121 -6.64 0.69 7.40
C ILE A 121 -5.19 0.25 7.11
N CYS A 122 -4.21 1.09 7.40
CA CYS A 122 -2.78 0.83 7.15
C CYS A 122 -2.32 -0.60 7.50
N THR A 123 -2.72 -1.13 8.66
CA THR A 123 -2.38 -2.51 9.09
C THR A 123 -2.89 -3.57 8.12
N GLY A 124 -4.13 -3.46 7.64
CA GLY A 124 -4.69 -4.47 6.75
C GLY A 124 -4.24 -4.29 5.30
N TYR A 125 -3.88 -3.07 4.87
CA TYR A 125 -3.16 -2.86 3.61
C TYR A 125 -1.80 -3.56 3.64
N ALA A 126 -1.00 -3.32 4.68
CA ALA A 126 0.32 -3.92 4.83
C ALA A 126 0.25 -5.46 4.88
N TYR A 127 -0.73 -6.00 5.61
CA TYR A 127 -0.97 -7.44 5.64
C TYR A 127 -1.33 -7.99 4.25
N LEU A 128 -2.30 -7.40 3.56
CA LEU A 128 -2.74 -7.89 2.26
C LEU A 128 -1.62 -7.86 1.22
N VAL A 129 -0.84 -6.77 1.18
CA VAL A 129 0.31 -6.65 0.27
C VAL A 129 1.34 -7.72 0.61
N LYS A 130 1.70 -7.89 1.89
CA LYS A 130 2.66 -8.92 2.33
C LYS A 130 2.19 -10.32 1.93
N GLU A 131 0.94 -10.69 2.20
CA GLU A 131 0.42 -12.02 1.86
C GLU A 131 0.45 -12.27 0.34
N LEU A 132 0.02 -11.31 -0.48
CA LEU A 132 0.07 -11.44 -1.94
C LEU A 132 1.52 -11.54 -2.45
N CYS A 133 2.45 -10.79 -1.86
CA CYS A 133 3.88 -10.85 -2.18
C CYS A 133 4.48 -12.21 -1.80
N ASN A 134 4.21 -12.71 -0.59
CA ASN A 134 4.67 -14.02 -0.15
C ASN A 134 4.20 -15.14 -1.08
N LEU A 135 2.93 -15.08 -1.51
CA LEU A 135 2.34 -16.02 -2.46
C LEU A 135 2.95 -15.90 -3.87
N ALA A 136 3.50 -14.75 -4.22
CA ALA A 136 4.25 -14.50 -5.45
C ALA A 136 5.76 -14.75 -5.31
N HIS A 137 6.21 -15.27 -4.15
CA HIS A 137 7.62 -15.45 -3.80
C HIS A 137 8.44 -14.17 -3.88
N LEU A 138 7.88 -13.06 -3.39
CA LEU A 138 8.56 -11.77 -3.22
C LEU A 138 8.84 -11.53 -1.73
N ASP A 139 10.08 -11.19 -1.40
CA ASP A 139 10.45 -10.82 -0.04
C ASP A 139 9.72 -9.54 0.38
N CYS A 140 8.90 -9.64 1.43
CA CYS A 140 8.08 -8.54 1.90
C CYS A 140 7.92 -8.55 3.42
N GLU A 141 8.25 -7.43 4.06
CA GLU A 141 8.16 -7.28 5.51
C GLU A 141 7.30 -6.10 5.93
N ILE A 142 6.58 -6.28 7.03
CA ILE A 142 5.75 -5.22 7.62
C ILE A 142 6.62 -4.40 8.57
N VAL A 143 6.85 -3.14 8.21
CA VAL A 143 7.55 -2.19 9.07
C VAL A 143 6.55 -1.43 9.93
N GLN A 144 6.78 -1.41 11.24
CA GLN A 144 5.99 -0.60 12.18
C GLN A 144 6.56 0.82 12.23
N GLY A 145 5.68 1.81 12.20
CA GLY A 145 6.07 3.22 12.25
C GLY A 145 4.90 4.13 12.58
N TYR A 146 5.17 5.43 12.52
CA TYR A 146 4.20 6.49 12.80
C TYR A 146 4.08 7.41 11.59
N GLY A 147 2.85 7.86 11.30
CA GLY A 147 2.63 8.86 10.25
C GLY A 147 3.21 10.21 10.68
N ARG A 148 3.79 10.95 9.74
CA ARG A 148 4.16 12.35 9.97
C ARG A 148 2.88 13.16 10.19
N THR A 149 2.85 13.93 11.28
CA THR A 149 1.82 14.92 11.60
C THR A 149 2.19 16.28 11.06
#